data_AF-S6D0L0-F1
#
_entry.id   AF-S6D0L0-F1
#
_cell.length_a   1.000
_cell.length_b   1.000
_cell.length_c   1.000
_cell.angle_alpha   90.00
_cell.angle_beta   90.00
_cell.angle_gamma   90.00
#
_symmetry.space_group_name_H-M   'P 1'
#
loop_
_entity.id
_entity.type
_entity.pdbx_description
1 polymer ?
#
loop_
_entity_poly.entity_id
_entity_poly.type
_entity_poly.pdbx_seq_one_letter_code
_entity_poly.pdbx_strand_id
1 'polypeptide(L)' 'MKAARRLDPAPSEDAADPETIRLREKGTEKVHVYEGWAWEEEAPEDKPDWMPGEITKGNVSKQGVEHLEEI' A
#
# COMPACT_ATOMS: atom_id res chain seq x y z
N MET A 1 -3.92 -2.76 4.58
CA MET A 1 -3.27 -1.70 5.40
C MET A 1 -3.23 -0.40 4.61
N LYS A 2 -3.16 0.77 5.26
CA LYS A 2 -3.02 2.08 4.57
C LYS A 2 -1.61 2.36 4.00
N ALA A 3 -0.65 1.46 4.15
CA ALA A 3 0.74 1.72 3.81
C ALA A 3 0.95 1.99 2.32
N ALA A 4 0.26 1.26 1.44
CA ALA A 4 0.27 1.48 -0.01
C ALA A 4 -0.33 2.83 -0.45
N ARG A 5 -1.07 3.53 0.41
CA ARG A 5 -1.61 4.87 0.09
C ARG A 5 -0.55 5.96 0.00
N ARG A 6 0.71 5.64 0.33
CA ARG A 6 1.85 6.56 0.17
C ARG A 6 2.54 6.41 -1.18
N LEU A 7 2.17 5.40 -1.95
CA LEU A 7 2.72 5.14 -3.27
C LEU A 7 2.01 5.99 -4.30
N ASP A 8 2.71 6.35 -5.36
CA ASP A 8 2.09 6.91 -6.56
C ASP A 8 1.27 5.82 -7.26
N PRO A 9 -0.02 6.07 -7.56
CA PRO A 9 -0.86 5.06 -8.16
C PRO A 9 -0.55 4.85 -9.64
N ALA A 10 -0.51 3.60 -10.07
CA ALA A 10 -0.47 3.20 -11.45
C ALA A 10 -1.85 3.36 -12.14
N PRO A 11 -1.94 3.37 -13.48
CA PRO A 11 -3.21 3.50 -14.18
C PRO A 11 -4.16 2.30 -14.03
N SER A 12 -3.67 1.15 -13.58
CA SER A 12 -4.48 -0.05 -13.29
C SER A 12 -3.77 -0.99 -12.33
N GLU A 13 -4.48 -1.95 -11.75
CA GLU A 13 -3.89 -2.92 -10.83
C GLU A 13 -2.79 -3.76 -11.50
N ASP A 14 -3.04 -4.26 -12.72
CA ASP A 14 -2.05 -5.05 -13.47
C ASP A 14 -0.81 -4.25 -13.90
N ALA A 15 -0.92 -2.92 -13.97
CA ALA A 15 0.20 -2.02 -14.28
C ALA A 15 0.93 -1.54 -13.02
N ALA A 16 0.46 -1.90 -11.83
CA ALA A 16 1.04 -1.43 -10.58
C ALA A 16 2.20 -2.33 -10.15
N ASP A 17 3.43 -1.83 -10.31
CA ASP A 17 4.61 -2.54 -9.83
C ASP A 17 4.66 -2.54 -8.29
N PRO A 18 4.85 -3.71 -7.63
CA PRO A 18 4.97 -3.76 -6.18
C PRO A 18 6.24 -3.06 -5.67
N GLU A 19 6.08 -2.14 -4.71
CA GLU A 19 7.17 -1.47 -4.03
C GLU A 19 7.35 -2.02 -2.59
N THR A 20 8.61 -2.14 -2.16
CA THR A 20 8.94 -2.59 -0.80
C THR A 20 8.66 -1.50 0.23
N ILE A 21 7.78 -1.79 1.20
CA ILE A 21 7.46 -0.91 2.31
C ILE A 21 7.96 -1.53 3.61
N ARG A 22 8.82 -0.79 4.34
CA ARG A 22 9.36 -1.20 5.64
C ARG A 22 8.75 -0.36 6.76
N LEU A 23 8.10 -1.02 7.72
CA LEU A 23 7.49 -0.39 8.89
C LEU A 23 8.19 -0.86 10.16
N ARG A 24 8.95 0.05 10.80
CA ARG A 24 9.58 -0.22 12.08
C ARG A 24 8.57 -0.12 13.22
N GLU A 25 8.53 -1.14 14.08
CA GLU A 25 7.78 -1.09 15.33
C GLU A 25 8.57 -0.25 16.35
N LYS A 26 7.96 0.85 16.83
CA LYS A 26 8.62 1.75 17.77
C LYS A 26 8.85 1.05 19.10
N GLY A 27 10.08 1.07 19.59
CA GLY A 27 10.45 0.46 20.89
C GLY A 27 10.89 -1.00 20.80
N THR A 28 10.87 -1.60 19.60
CA THR A 28 11.50 -2.90 19.35
C THR A 28 12.46 -2.80 18.17
N GLU A 29 13.16 -3.90 17.93
CA GLU A 29 14.07 -4.06 16.79
C GLU A 29 13.36 -4.69 15.59
N LYS A 30 12.02 -4.73 15.59
CA LYS A 30 11.25 -5.38 14.52
C LYS A 30 10.96 -4.41 13.38
N VAL A 31 11.17 -4.89 12.16
CA VAL A 31 10.79 -4.21 10.92
C VAL A 31 9.87 -5.13 10.14
N HIS A 32 8.61 -4.73 9.99
CA HIS A 32 7.67 -5.42 9.13
C HIS A 32 7.92 -5.04 7.67
N VAL A 33 8.10 -6.04 6.82
CA VAL A 33 8.33 -5.87 5.38
C VAL A 33 7.07 -6.27 4.62
N TYR A 34 6.62 -5.36 3.76
CA TYR A 34 5.49 -5.53 2.87
C TYR A 34 5.92 -5.22 1.44
N GLU A 35 5.25 -5.85 0.48
CA GLU A 35 5.13 -5.31 -0.87
C GLU A 35 3.80 -4.60 -0.96
N GLY A 36 3.80 -3.36 -1.43
CA GLY A 36 2.58 -2.58 -1.63
C GLY A 36 2.51 -2.07 -3.05
N TRP A 37 1.30 -1.93 -3.58
CA TRP A 37 1.04 -1.32 -4.87
C TRP A 37 -0.25 -0.51 -4.79
N ALA A 38 -0.33 0.54 -5.59
CA ALA A 38 -1.49 1.42 -5.67
C ALA A 38 -1.87 1.63 -7.13
N TRP A 39 -3.16 1.82 -7.39
CA TRP A 39 -3.66 2.08 -8.73
C TRP A 39 -4.93 2.95 -8.69
N GLU A 40 -5.21 3.60 -9.81
CA GLU A 40 -6.46 4.32 -10.03
C GLU A 40 -7.51 3.37 -10.61
N GLU A 41 -8.75 3.52 -10.16
CA GLU A 41 -9.90 2.77 -10.68
C GLU A 41 -11.12 3.69 -10.75
N GLU A 42 -11.95 3.48 -11.76
CA GLU A 42 -13.26 4.12 -11.83
C GLU A 42 -14.12 3.70 -10.64
N ALA A 43 -14.74 4.68 -10.01
CA ALA A 43 -15.67 4.44 -8.93
C ALA A 43 -16.93 3.72 -9.47
N PRO A 44 -17.58 2.87 -8.65
CA PRO A 44 -18.72 2.09 -9.10
C PRO A 44 -19.91 2.99 -9.47
N GLU A 45 -20.80 2.48 -10.32
CA GLU A 45 -21.95 3.26 -10.83
C GLU A 45 -22.92 3.69 -9.73
N ASP A 46 -23.03 2.91 -8.64
CA ASP A 46 -23.87 3.19 -7.47
C ASP A 46 -23.16 4.03 -6.40
N LYS A 47 -22.03 4.67 -6.74
CA LYS A 47 -21.29 5.50 -5.78
C LYS A 47 -22.15 6.66 -5.25
N PRO A 48 -21.96 7.05 -3.98
CA PRO A 48 -22.64 8.22 -3.43
C PRO A 48 -22.06 9.53 -4.01
N ASP A 49 -22.87 10.59 -4.01
CA ASP A 49 -22.52 11.90 -4.62
C ASP A 49 -21.21 12.53 -4.09
N TRP A 50 -20.85 12.22 -2.85
CA TRP A 50 -19.63 12.74 -2.22
C TRP A 50 -18.36 12.02 -2.69
N MET A 51 -18.47 10.89 -3.41
CA MET A 51 -17.34 10.10 -3.88
C MET A 51 -16.90 10.57 -5.28
N PRO A 52 -15.60 10.80 -5.52
CA PRO A 52 -15.08 11.18 -6.85
C PRO A 52 -15.32 10.08 -7.90
N GLY A 53 -15.20 10.45 -9.18
CA GLY A 53 -15.35 9.51 -10.31
C GLY A 53 -14.21 8.49 -10.40
N GLU A 54 -13.02 8.89 -9.97
CA GLU A 54 -11.84 8.04 -9.91
C GLU A 54 -11.39 7.93 -8.45
N ILE A 55 -11.00 6.73 -8.04
CA ILE A 55 -10.52 6.44 -6.69
C ILE A 55 -9.18 5.74 -6.75
N THR A 56 -8.30 6.09 -5.81
CA THR A 56 -7.06 5.34 -5.60
C THR A 56 -7.33 4.14 -4.71
N LYS A 57 -7.06 2.95 -5.25
CA LYS A 57 -6.96 1.70 -4.50
C LYS A 57 -5.50 1.40 -4.21
N GLY A 58 -5.29 0.57 -3.20
CA GLY A 58 -3.96 0.10 -2.90
C GLY A 58 -4.01 -1.11 -1.97
N ASN A 59 -3.12 -2.05 -2.24
CA ASN A 59 -3.05 -3.31 -1.54
C ASN A 59 -1.64 -3.54 -0.99
N VAL A 60 -1.52 -4.46 -0.03
CA VAL A 60 -0.22 -4.89 0.48
C VAL A 60 -0.20 -6.40 0.66
N SER A 61 0.93 -7.00 0.33
CA SER A 61 1.28 -8.37 0.71
C SER A 61 2.34 -8.35 1.80
N LYS A 62 2.17 -9.17 2.84
CA LYS A 62 3.15 -9.28 3.92
C LYS A 62 4.26 -10.24 3.48
N GLN A 63 5.49 -9.76 3.47
CA GLN A 63 6.66 -10.57 3.13
C GLN A 63 7.32 -11.16 4.37
N GLY A 64 7.37 -10.42 5.48
CA GLY A 64 7.99 -10.93 6.69
C GLY A 64 8.16 -9.91 7.81
N VAL A 65 8.96 -10.30 8.79
CA VAL A 65 9.44 -9.43 9.86
C VAL A 65 10.94 -9.66 9.99
N GLU A 66 11.70 -8.59 9.84
CA GLU A 66 13.14 -8.56 10.08
C GLU A 66 13.42 -8.08 11.50
N HIS A 67 14.54 -8.52 12.06
CA HIS A 67 15.06 -8.02 13.32
C HIS A 67 16.34 -7.22 13.01
N LEU A 68 16.37 -5.96 13.40
CA LEU A 68 17.58 -5.16 13.37
C LEU A 68 18.54 -5.75 14.41
N GLU A 69 19.71 -6.21 13.98
CA GLU A 69 20.79 -6.53 14.91
C GLU A 69 21.29 -5.21 15.51
N GLU A 70 21.43 -5.17 16.84
CA GLU A 70 22.02 -4.03 17.56
C GLU A 70 23.43 -3.78 16.99
N ILE A 71 23.67 -2.62 16.36
CA ILE A 71 24.99 -2.17 15.87
C ILE A 71 25.86 -1.75 17.05
#